data_AF-A0A1D7YCG1-F1
#
_entry.id   AF-A0A1D7YCG1-F1
#
_cell.length_a   1.000
_cell.length_b   1.000
_cell.length_c   1.000
_cell.angle_alpha   90.00
_cell.angle_beta   90.00
_cell.angle_gamma   90.00
#
_symmetry.space_group_name_H-M   'P 1'
#
loop_
_entity.id
_entity.type
_entity.pdbx_description
1 polymer ?
#
loop_
_entity_poly.entity_id
_entity_poly.type
_entity_poly.pdbx_seq_one_letter_code
_entity_poly.pdbx_strand_id
1 'polypeptide(L)'
;MSGREETAAKTAAEAEALRRLHGARAHSAYDRAVAACRYAGVGRDAAVAVPKDPAGRAANALRLSAESLAALTARDPDPAADARCARNAAATAALAAQVAAARDAGTTGSATGPAATSVTACADALRAALAASQAAAAAAGGSARGQDAALNASAGEAERHAVAMARAAGWLEAHRAAD
;
A
#
# COMPACT_ATOMS: atom_id res chain seq x y z
N MET A 1 38.23 -18.12 8.65
CA MET A 1 37.19 -17.09 8.73
C MET A 1 37.02 -16.71 10.19
N SER A 2 37.10 -15.43 10.49
CA SER A 2 36.98 -14.91 11.87
C SER A 2 35.49 -14.77 12.25
N GLY A 3 35.13 -14.91 13.52
CA GLY A 3 33.74 -14.71 13.99
C GLY A 3 33.14 -13.33 13.65
N ARG A 4 33.97 -12.33 13.32
CA ARG A 4 33.51 -11.03 12.80
C ARG A 4 32.97 -11.09 11.36
N GLU A 5 33.56 -11.92 10.50
CA GLU A 5 33.12 -12.08 9.10
C GLU A 5 31.79 -12.83 9.03
N GLU A 6 31.60 -13.84 9.87
CA GLU A 6 30.36 -14.61 9.99
C GLU A 6 29.19 -13.76 10.52
N THR A 7 29.46 -12.89 11.50
CA THR A 7 28.45 -11.96 12.04
C THR A 7 28.02 -10.93 10.99
N ALA A 8 28.98 -10.36 10.24
CA ALA A 8 28.68 -9.39 9.18
C ALA A 8 27.85 -10.01 8.03
N ALA A 9 28.21 -11.22 7.60
CA ALA A 9 27.45 -11.95 6.57
C ALA A 9 26.01 -12.24 7.00
N LYS A 10 25.80 -12.63 8.27
CA LYS A 10 24.47 -12.86 8.83
C LYS A 10 23.62 -11.59 8.85
N THR A 11 24.18 -10.46 9.30
CA THR A 11 23.47 -9.17 9.32
C THR A 11 23.09 -8.71 7.90
N ALA A 12 23.95 -8.91 6.91
CA ALA A 12 23.63 -8.59 5.52
C ALA A 12 22.49 -9.45 4.97
N ALA A 13 22.48 -10.76 5.27
CA ALA A 13 21.41 -11.66 4.85
C ALA A 13 20.05 -11.31 5.50
N GLU A 14 20.06 -10.92 6.78
CA GLU A 14 18.87 -10.44 7.50
C GLU A 14 18.34 -9.12 6.92
N ALA A 15 19.22 -8.16 6.63
CA ALA A 15 18.85 -6.89 6.02
C ALA A 15 18.21 -7.10 4.63
N GLU A 16 18.74 -8.01 3.84
CA GLU A 16 18.21 -8.35 2.52
C GLU A 16 16.87 -9.10 2.61
N ALA A 17 16.68 -9.97 3.63
CA ALA A 17 15.39 -10.59 3.89
C ALA A 17 14.32 -9.56 4.28
N LEU A 18 14.67 -8.58 5.12
CA LEU A 18 13.80 -7.47 5.48
C LEU A 18 13.48 -6.60 4.27
N ARG A 19 14.47 -6.30 3.42
CA ARG A 19 14.27 -5.59 2.15
C ARG A 19 13.22 -6.27 1.28
N ARG A 20 13.35 -7.58 1.03
CA ARG A 20 12.38 -8.32 0.21
C ARG A 20 10.97 -8.23 0.79
N LEU A 21 10.85 -8.37 2.11
CA LEU A 21 9.57 -8.32 2.81
C LEU A 21 8.92 -6.92 2.71
N HIS A 22 9.68 -5.85 2.97
CA HIS A 22 9.17 -4.48 2.87
C HIS A 22 8.89 -4.08 1.42
N GLY A 23 9.78 -4.47 0.50
CA GLY A 23 9.64 -4.25 -0.93
C GLY A 23 8.37 -4.91 -1.47
N ALA A 24 8.11 -6.18 -1.15
CA ALA A 24 6.89 -6.86 -1.58
C ALA A 24 5.62 -6.15 -1.07
N ARG A 25 5.62 -5.72 0.19
CA ARG A 25 4.51 -4.97 0.78
C ARG A 25 4.30 -3.61 0.10
N ALA A 26 5.41 -2.91 -0.19
CA ALA A 26 5.36 -1.61 -0.85
C ALA A 26 4.79 -1.72 -2.28
N HIS A 27 5.18 -2.74 -3.05
CA HIS A 27 4.63 -3.01 -4.38
C HIS A 27 3.14 -3.38 -4.31
N SER A 28 2.74 -4.28 -3.40
CA SER A 28 1.33 -4.64 -3.18
C SER A 28 0.45 -3.42 -2.87
N ALA A 29 0.92 -2.55 -1.97
CA ALA A 29 0.20 -1.33 -1.62
C ALA A 29 0.13 -0.35 -2.81
N TYR A 30 1.20 -0.21 -3.58
CA TYR A 30 1.23 0.60 -4.78
C TYR A 30 0.24 0.09 -5.85
N ASP A 31 0.20 -1.22 -6.10
CA ASP A 31 -0.73 -1.81 -7.06
C ASP A 31 -2.19 -1.59 -6.65
N ARG A 32 -2.51 -1.73 -5.36
CA ARG A 32 -3.83 -1.35 -4.83
C ARG A 32 -4.13 0.13 -5.02
N ALA A 33 -3.15 1.01 -4.81
CA ALA A 33 -3.33 2.43 -5.01
C ALA A 33 -3.64 2.76 -6.48
N VAL A 34 -2.93 2.14 -7.41
CA VAL A 34 -3.18 2.27 -8.86
C VAL A 34 -4.58 1.78 -9.22
N ALA A 35 -4.98 0.63 -8.68
CA ALA A 35 -6.31 0.05 -8.89
C ALA A 35 -7.43 0.96 -8.37
N ALA A 36 -7.31 1.47 -7.14
CA ALA A 36 -8.28 2.39 -6.55
C ALA A 36 -8.38 3.72 -7.32
N CYS A 37 -7.25 4.30 -7.76
CA CYS A 37 -7.27 5.49 -8.61
C CYS A 37 -7.91 5.22 -9.97
N ARG A 38 -7.64 4.07 -10.61
CA ARG A 38 -8.30 3.67 -11.86
C ARG A 38 -9.81 3.55 -11.68
N TYR A 39 -10.26 2.88 -10.61
CA TYR A 39 -11.68 2.78 -10.27
C TYR A 39 -12.32 4.16 -10.10
N ALA A 40 -11.61 5.07 -9.43
CA ALA A 40 -12.06 6.45 -9.22
C ALA A 40 -12.07 7.31 -10.50
N GLY A 41 -11.46 6.85 -11.61
CA GLY A 41 -11.26 7.65 -12.82
C GLY A 41 -10.13 8.67 -12.71
N VAL A 42 -9.20 8.48 -11.78
CA VAL A 42 -8.04 9.38 -11.57
C VAL A 42 -6.87 8.90 -12.42
N GLY A 43 -6.55 9.68 -13.47
CA GLY A 43 -5.39 9.45 -14.33
C GLY A 43 -4.07 9.96 -13.73
N ARG A 44 -2.95 9.54 -14.32
CA ARG A 44 -1.60 10.01 -13.94
C ARG A 44 -1.37 11.49 -14.26
N ASP A 45 -2.07 12.00 -15.27
CA ASP A 45 -2.09 13.40 -15.71
C ASP A 45 -2.69 14.36 -14.68
N ALA A 46 -3.49 13.85 -13.72
CA ALA A 46 -3.96 14.64 -12.58
C ALA A 46 -2.86 14.96 -11.55
N ALA A 47 -1.67 14.37 -11.66
CA ALA A 47 -0.57 14.61 -10.74
C ALA A 47 0.05 16.00 -10.97
N VAL A 48 -0.07 16.88 -9.98
CA VAL A 48 0.54 18.22 -10.00
C VAL A 48 1.34 18.46 -8.72
N ALA A 49 2.32 19.38 -8.77
CA ALA A 49 3.22 19.65 -7.65
C ALA A 49 2.51 20.15 -6.38
N VAL A 50 1.45 20.96 -6.56
CA VAL A 50 0.63 21.49 -5.45
C VAL A 50 -0.84 21.15 -5.73
N PRO A 51 -1.28 19.94 -5.36
CA PRO A 51 -2.66 19.53 -5.58
C PRO A 51 -3.62 20.28 -4.66
N LYS A 52 -4.75 20.72 -5.21
CA LYS A 52 -5.79 21.49 -4.47
C LYS A 52 -7.01 20.65 -4.14
N ASP A 53 -7.15 19.48 -4.75
CA ASP A 53 -8.27 18.58 -4.59
C ASP A 53 -7.81 17.15 -4.23
N PRO A 54 -8.72 16.28 -3.71
CA PRO A 54 -8.38 14.91 -3.35
C PRO A 54 -7.83 14.04 -4.50
N ALA A 55 -8.31 14.22 -5.73
CA ALA A 55 -7.88 13.41 -6.88
C ALA A 55 -6.44 13.76 -7.28
N GLY A 56 -6.11 15.05 -7.38
CA GLY A 56 -4.74 15.50 -7.62
C GLY A 56 -3.78 15.08 -6.51
N ARG A 57 -4.22 15.08 -5.24
CA ARG A 57 -3.41 14.56 -4.12
C ARG A 57 -3.11 13.07 -4.28
N ALA A 58 -4.11 12.26 -4.63
CA ALA A 58 -3.94 10.83 -4.86
C ALA A 58 -3.00 10.55 -6.06
N ALA A 59 -3.16 11.28 -7.16
CA ALA A 59 -2.31 11.15 -8.34
C ALA A 59 -0.84 11.55 -8.05
N ASN A 60 -0.62 12.66 -7.33
CA ASN A 60 0.74 13.06 -6.94
C ASN A 60 1.38 12.08 -5.95
N ALA A 61 0.62 11.55 -4.99
CA ALA A 61 1.10 10.52 -4.07
C ALA A 61 1.49 9.24 -4.82
N LEU A 62 0.71 8.81 -5.82
CA LEU A 62 1.06 7.69 -6.69
C LEU A 62 2.38 7.92 -7.43
N ARG A 63 2.57 9.12 -8.00
CA ARG A 63 3.83 9.47 -8.69
C ARG A 63 5.03 9.36 -7.74
N LEU A 64 4.94 9.99 -6.57
CA LEU A 64 6.00 9.94 -5.56
C LEU A 64 6.27 8.52 -5.04
N SER A 65 5.22 7.71 -4.88
CA SER A 65 5.36 6.31 -4.48
C SER A 65 6.07 5.48 -5.54
N ALA A 66 5.79 5.70 -6.83
CA ALA A 66 6.48 5.03 -7.93
C ALA A 66 7.98 5.38 -7.96
N GLU A 67 8.31 6.67 -7.80
CA GLU A 67 9.69 7.16 -7.71
C GLU A 67 10.44 6.55 -6.52
N SER A 68 9.77 6.46 -5.35
CA SER A 68 10.33 5.85 -4.15
C SER A 68 10.61 4.36 -4.33
N LEU A 69 9.71 3.62 -5.00
CA LEU A 69 9.90 2.19 -5.29
C LEU A 69 11.06 1.96 -6.26
N ALA A 70 11.17 2.77 -7.32
CA ALA A 70 12.29 2.69 -8.25
C ALA A 70 13.63 2.93 -7.51
N ALA A 71 13.66 3.91 -6.61
CA ALA A 71 14.85 4.23 -5.82
C ALA A 71 15.27 3.11 -4.84
N LEU A 72 14.36 2.26 -4.36
CA LEU A 72 14.71 1.14 -3.48
C LEU A 72 15.67 0.15 -4.17
N THR A 73 15.44 -0.13 -5.45
CA THR A 73 16.25 -1.12 -6.20
C THR A 73 17.67 -0.65 -6.49
N ALA A 74 17.93 0.65 -6.39
CA ALA A 74 19.21 1.28 -6.71
C ALA A 74 20.12 1.52 -5.49
N ARG A 75 19.68 1.17 -4.28
CA ARG A 75 20.39 1.46 -3.01
C ARG A 75 20.78 0.18 -2.30
N ASP A 76 21.69 0.27 -1.33
CA ASP A 76 21.98 -0.84 -0.41
C ASP A 76 20.78 -1.11 0.52
N PRO A 77 20.60 -2.35 1.02
CA PRO A 77 19.58 -2.69 2.00
C PRO A 77 19.65 -1.86 3.28
N ASP A 78 18.55 -1.16 3.59
CA ASP A 78 18.35 -0.42 4.84
C ASP A 78 16.94 -0.73 5.34
N PRO A 79 16.77 -1.61 6.34
CA PRO A 79 15.46 -1.99 6.86
C PRO A 79 14.58 -0.81 7.27
N ALA A 80 15.17 0.27 7.77
CA ALA A 80 14.42 1.44 8.22
C ALA A 80 13.93 2.27 7.02
N ALA A 81 14.76 2.44 5.99
CA ALA A 81 14.36 3.11 4.76
C ALA A 81 13.33 2.29 3.98
N ASP A 82 13.56 0.98 3.85
CA ASP A 82 12.68 0.05 3.14
C ASP A 82 11.30 0.01 3.82
N ALA A 83 11.24 -0.06 5.16
CA ALA A 83 9.98 0.00 5.91
C ALA A 83 9.25 1.35 5.76
N ARG A 84 9.98 2.48 5.75
CA ARG A 84 9.38 3.81 5.48
C ARG A 84 8.80 3.88 4.07
N CYS A 85 9.46 3.28 3.09
CA CYS A 85 8.93 3.19 1.73
C CYS A 85 7.60 2.40 1.71
N ALA A 86 7.57 1.23 2.37
CA ALA A 86 6.34 0.43 2.48
C ALA A 86 5.20 1.19 3.18
N ARG A 87 5.49 1.93 4.26
CA ARG A 87 4.53 2.80 4.93
C ARG A 87 3.99 3.89 4.00
N ASN A 88 4.85 4.57 3.26
CA ASN A 88 4.44 5.66 2.37
C ASN A 88 3.58 5.12 1.19
N ALA A 89 3.89 3.94 0.67
CA ALA A 89 3.05 3.26 -0.32
C ALA A 89 1.68 2.88 0.26
N ALA A 90 1.63 2.36 1.49
CA ALA A 90 0.37 2.05 2.17
C ALA A 90 -0.49 3.29 2.45
N ALA A 91 0.12 4.42 2.84
CA ALA A 91 -0.56 5.69 2.99
C ALA A 91 -1.10 6.23 1.65
N THR A 92 -0.35 6.05 0.56
CA THR A 92 -0.79 6.36 -0.80
C THR A 92 -2.01 5.53 -1.19
N ALA A 93 -2.00 4.23 -0.89
CA ALA A 93 -3.14 3.35 -1.12
C ALA A 93 -4.39 3.76 -0.33
N ALA A 94 -4.22 4.18 0.93
CA ALA A 94 -5.32 4.69 1.73
C ALA A 94 -5.90 6.00 1.18
N LEU A 95 -5.07 6.90 0.66
CA LEU A 95 -5.52 8.12 -0.01
C LEU A 95 -6.30 7.81 -1.29
N ALA A 96 -5.79 6.89 -2.12
CA ALA A 96 -6.49 6.44 -3.33
C ALA A 96 -7.84 5.78 -3.00
N ALA A 97 -7.88 4.96 -1.94
CA ALA A 97 -9.11 4.33 -1.45
C ALA A 97 -10.16 5.36 -0.96
N GLN A 98 -9.74 6.48 -0.37
CA GLN A 98 -10.66 7.57 0.00
C GLN A 98 -11.33 8.18 -1.22
N VAL A 99 -10.56 8.42 -2.29
CA VAL A 99 -11.10 8.98 -3.55
C VAL A 99 -12.04 7.97 -4.22
N ALA A 100 -11.67 6.68 -4.23
CA ALA A 100 -12.53 5.62 -4.75
C ALA A 100 -13.86 5.48 -3.99
N ALA A 101 -13.82 5.48 -2.65
CA ALA A 101 -15.04 5.42 -1.84
C ALA A 101 -15.93 6.66 -1.99
N ALA A 102 -15.33 7.85 -2.18
CA ALA A 102 -16.08 9.09 -2.40
C ALA A 102 -16.86 9.10 -3.73
N ARG A 103 -16.33 8.45 -4.78
CA ARG A 103 -17.03 8.27 -6.06
C ARG A 103 -18.38 7.58 -5.88
N ASP A 104 -18.42 6.53 -5.07
CA ASP A 104 -19.65 5.74 -4.88
C ASP A 104 -20.59 6.39 -3.87
N ALA A 105 -20.06 7.08 -2.85
CA ALA A 105 -20.88 7.85 -1.91
C ALA A 105 -21.76 8.90 -2.61
N GLY A 106 -21.28 9.52 -3.70
CA GLY A 106 -22.05 10.48 -4.50
C GLY A 106 -23.23 9.87 -5.28
N THR A 107 -23.31 8.54 -5.40
CA THR A 107 -24.38 7.82 -6.12
C THR A 107 -25.49 7.27 -5.21
N THR A 108 -25.42 7.54 -3.90
CA THR A 108 -26.24 6.87 -2.87
C THR A 108 -27.60 7.48 -2.58
N GLY A 109 -28.06 8.47 -3.35
CA GLY A 109 -29.43 8.98 -3.26
C GLY A 109 -30.45 7.93 -3.69
N SER A 110 -30.79 6.98 -2.81
CA SER A 110 -31.80 5.92 -3.00
C SER A 110 -31.35 4.67 -3.79
N ALA A 111 -30.22 4.07 -3.44
CA ALA A 111 -29.80 2.78 -4.01
C ALA A 111 -30.28 1.60 -3.13
N THR A 112 -31.23 0.81 -3.62
CA THR A 112 -31.52 -0.56 -3.14
C THR A 112 -31.03 -1.57 -4.20
N GLY A 113 -30.52 -2.73 -3.76
CA GLY A 113 -29.98 -3.77 -4.66
C GLY A 113 -28.44 -3.74 -4.81
N PRO A 114 -27.88 -4.25 -5.93
CA PRO A 114 -26.43 -4.49 -6.07
C PRO A 114 -25.55 -3.25 -5.88
N ALA A 115 -26.08 -2.05 -6.14
CA ALA A 115 -25.41 -0.79 -5.87
C ALA A 115 -25.14 -0.54 -4.38
N ALA A 116 -26.06 -0.94 -3.48
CA ALA A 116 -25.85 -0.83 -2.04
C ALA A 116 -24.72 -1.75 -1.55
N THR A 117 -24.64 -2.97 -2.10
CA THR A 117 -23.55 -3.92 -1.82
C THR A 117 -22.18 -3.38 -2.27
N SER A 118 -22.13 -2.71 -3.43
CA SER A 118 -20.91 -2.05 -3.93
C SER A 118 -20.42 -0.94 -3.00
N VAL A 119 -21.33 -0.11 -2.48
CA VAL A 119 -20.98 0.98 -1.55
C VAL A 119 -20.40 0.44 -0.24
N THR A 120 -21.00 -0.63 0.32
CA THR A 120 -20.46 -1.28 1.52
C THR A 120 -19.07 -1.87 1.26
N ALA A 121 -18.86 -2.53 0.12
CA ALA A 121 -17.57 -3.10 -0.24
C ALA A 121 -16.47 -2.03 -0.39
N CYS A 122 -16.77 -0.87 -1.00
CA CYS A 122 -15.83 0.25 -1.10
C CYS A 122 -15.50 0.86 0.28
N ALA A 123 -16.48 0.97 1.18
CA ALA A 123 -16.25 1.44 2.54
C ALA A 123 -15.40 0.45 3.37
N ASP A 124 -15.63 -0.85 3.22
CA ASP A 124 -14.81 -1.88 3.85
C ASP A 124 -13.37 -1.87 3.30
N ALA A 125 -13.20 -1.71 1.99
CA ALA A 125 -11.90 -1.60 1.35
C ALA A 125 -11.12 -0.36 1.82
N LEU A 126 -11.80 0.77 2.01
CA LEU A 126 -11.20 1.96 2.63
C LEU A 126 -10.74 1.68 4.07
N ARG A 127 -11.59 1.06 4.91
CA ARG A 127 -11.22 0.71 6.29
C ARG A 127 -10.01 -0.22 6.33
N ALA A 128 -9.97 -1.24 5.48
CA ALA A 128 -8.84 -2.16 5.39
C ALA A 128 -7.56 -1.46 4.90
N ALA A 129 -7.65 -0.54 3.93
CA ALA A 129 -6.50 0.25 3.48
C ALA A 129 -5.93 1.16 4.58
N LEU A 130 -6.79 1.79 5.38
CA LEU A 130 -6.39 2.59 6.54
C LEU A 130 -5.70 1.72 7.60
N ALA A 131 -6.25 0.54 7.90
CA ALA A 131 -5.64 -0.41 8.84
C ALA A 131 -4.25 -0.87 8.36
N ALA A 132 -4.09 -1.20 7.08
CA ALA A 132 -2.80 -1.53 6.48
C ALA A 132 -1.80 -0.37 6.59
N SER A 133 -2.24 0.87 6.35
CA SER A 133 -1.39 2.06 6.52
C SER A 133 -0.94 2.25 7.97
N GLN A 134 -1.82 2.02 8.95
CA GLN A 134 -1.49 2.13 10.37
C GLN A 134 -0.51 1.05 10.82
N ALA A 135 -0.75 -0.20 10.42
CA ALA A 135 0.15 -1.31 10.74
C ALA A 135 1.54 -1.12 10.11
N ALA A 136 1.61 -0.65 8.86
CA ALA A 136 2.88 -0.31 8.22
C ALA A 136 3.60 0.86 8.92
N ALA A 137 2.85 1.84 9.43
CA ALA A 137 3.43 2.93 10.22
C ALA A 137 4.01 2.45 11.55
N ALA A 138 3.34 1.52 12.23
CA ALA A 138 3.86 0.89 13.44
C ALA A 138 5.16 0.11 13.16
N ALA A 139 5.18 -0.72 12.09
CA ALA A 139 6.35 -1.48 11.70
C ALA A 139 7.57 -0.60 11.33
N ALA A 140 7.33 0.53 10.65
CA ALA A 140 8.39 1.46 10.24
C ALA A 140 8.83 2.43 11.35
N GLY A 141 8.01 2.62 12.38
CA GLY A 141 8.17 3.65 13.39
C GLY A 141 8.96 3.21 14.63
N GLY A 142 9.08 4.14 15.58
CA GLY A 142 9.60 3.89 16.92
C GLY A 142 11.02 3.31 16.96
N SER A 143 11.26 2.44 17.93
CA SER A 143 12.48 1.65 18.08
C SER A 143 12.56 0.47 17.12
N ALA A 144 11.43 0.01 16.58
CA ALA A 144 11.36 -1.14 15.69
C ALA A 144 12.10 -0.91 14.37
N ARG A 145 11.99 0.30 13.78
CA ARG A 145 12.73 0.72 12.57
C ARG A 145 12.71 -0.32 11.44
N GLY A 146 11.59 -1.01 11.24
CA GLY A 146 11.43 -2.03 10.21
C GLY A 146 12.01 -3.41 10.55
N GLN A 147 12.55 -3.63 11.75
CA GLN A 147 13.23 -4.88 12.13
C GLN A 147 12.38 -5.80 13.02
N ASP A 148 11.37 -5.27 13.70
CA ASP A 148 10.50 -6.06 14.58
C ASP A 148 9.66 -7.07 13.77
N ALA A 149 9.87 -8.36 14.03
CA ALA A 149 9.23 -9.43 13.29
C ALA A 149 7.71 -9.49 13.51
N ALA A 150 7.22 -9.21 14.72
CA ALA A 150 5.79 -9.29 15.03
C ALA A 150 5.02 -8.14 14.38
N LEU A 151 5.56 -6.92 14.44
CA LEU A 151 4.99 -5.76 13.74
C LEU A 151 5.02 -5.96 12.23
N ASN A 152 6.10 -6.56 11.70
CA ASN A 152 6.20 -6.91 10.29
C ASN A 152 5.17 -7.96 9.85
N ALA A 153 4.91 -8.98 10.67
CA ALA A 153 3.89 -9.98 10.41
C ALA A 153 2.49 -9.35 10.41
N SER A 154 2.16 -8.55 11.43
CA SER A 154 0.89 -7.84 11.53
C SER A 154 0.64 -6.91 10.34
N ALA A 155 1.65 -6.15 9.92
CA ALA A 155 1.55 -5.30 8.73
C ALA A 155 1.37 -6.12 7.44
N GLY A 156 1.97 -7.31 7.34
CA GLY A 156 1.75 -8.23 6.24
C GLY A 156 0.31 -8.79 6.20
N GLU A 157 -0.26 -9.13 7.35
CA GLU A 157 -1.66 -9.57 7.48
C GLU A 157 -2.64 -8.47 7.08
N ALA A 158 -2.41 -7.26 7.58
CA ALA A 158 -3.24 -6.10 7.25
C ALA A 158 -3.20 -5.80 5.74
N GLU A 159 -2.03 -5.90 5.09
CA GLU A 159 -1.93 -5.73 3.64
C GLU A 159 -2.68 -6.82 2.88
N ARG A 160 -2.58 -8.10 3.28
CA ARG A 160 -3.34 -9.19 2.65
C ARG A 160 -4.86 -8.97 2.78
N HIS A 161 -5.31 -8.52 3.95
CA HIS A 161 -6.72 -8.17 4.14
C HIS A 161 -7.15 -6.99 3.26
N ALA A 162 -6.33 -5.95 3.16
CA ALA A 162 -6.61 -4.81 2.28
C ALA A 162 -6.68 -5.20 0.79
N VAL A 163 -5.86 -6.14 0.34
CA VAL A 163 -5.95 -6.72 -1.01
C VAL A 163 -7.26 -7.48 -1.20
N ALA A 164 -7.66 -8.32 -0.24
CA ALA A 164 -8.91 -9.06 -0.31
C ALA A 164 -10.12 -8.11 -0.41
N MET A 165 -10.15 -7.06 0.40
CA MET A 165 -11.23 -6.07 0.36
C MET A 165 -11.22 -5.24 -0.92
N ALA A 166 -10.06 -4.86 -1.45
CA ALA A 166 -9.96 -4.18 -2.73
C ALA A 166 -10.48 -5.04 -3.90
N ARG A 167 -10.31 -6.37 -3.85
CA ARG A 167 -10.94 -7.30 -4.81
C ARG A 167 -12.45 -7.38 -4.63
N ALA A 168 -12.93 -7.47 -3.38
CA ALA A 168 -14.36 -7.49 -3.09
C ALA A 168 -15.08 -6.20 -3.55
N ALA A 169 -14.37 -5.07 -3.49
CA ALA A 169 -14.82 -3.77 -4.03
C ALA A 169 -14.69 -3.66 -5.57
N GLY A 170 -14.17 -4.68 -6.25
CA GLY A 170 -14.00 -4.67 -7.70
C GLY A 170 -12.88 -3.78 -8.22
N TRP A 171 -11.98 -3.28 -7.36
CA TRP A 171 -10.87 -2.40 -7.78
C TRP A 171 -9.75 -3.21 -8.44
N LEU A 172 -9.47 -4.38 -7.87
CA LEU A 172 -8.51 -5.33 -8.42
C LEU A 172 -9.27 -6.42 -9.19
N GLU A 173 -8.77 -6.77 -10.36
CA GLU A 173 -9.28 -7.92 -11.10
C GLU A 173 -9.18 -9.17 -10.22
N ALA A 174 -10.29 -9.90 -10.08
CA ALA A 174 -10.23 -11.27 -9.62
C ALA A 174 -9.37 -12.02 -10.64
N HIS A 175 -8.29 -12.67 -10.18
CA HIS A 175 -7.54 -13.58 -11.03
C HIS A 175 -8.51 -14.69 -11.44
N ARG A 176 -9.16 -14.55 -12.59
CA ARG A 176 -9.89 -15.65 -13.21
C ARG A 176 -8.80 -16.63 -13.61
N ALA A 177 -8.67 -17.73 -12.86
CA ALA A 177 -8.00 -18.91 -13.36
C ALA A 177 -8.65 -19.22 -14.72
N ALA A 178 -7.86 -19.17 -15.78
CA ALA A 178 -8.28 -19.66 -17.06
C ALA A 178 -8.44 -21.17 -16.92
N ASP A 179 -9.67 -21.65 -17.06
CA ASP A 179 -10.00 -23.06 -17.29
C ASP A 179 -9.45 -23.54 -18.64
#